data_AF-A0A222XC02-F1
#
_entry.id   AF-A0A222XC02-F1
#
_cell.length_a   1.000
_cell.length_b   1.000
_cell.length_c   1.000
_cell.angle_alpha   90.00
_cell.angle_beta   90.00
_cell.angle_gamma   90.00
#
_symmetry.space_group_name_H-M   'P 1'
#
loop_
_entity.id
_entity.type
_entity.pdbx_description
1 polymer ?
#
loop_
_entity_poly.entity_id
_entity_poly.type
_entity_poly.pdbx_seq_one_letter_code
_entity_poly.pdbx_strand_id
1 'polypeptide(L)'
;MDQGSDARQVSRYENNRVAPGLDALIRIAQVFNTTVDYLLIDDAQRRPLTAPSSHLDARLADLDQLTDDERATITNLIDALVTKAKLRLITGAG
;
A
#
# COMPACT_ATOMS: atom_id res chain seq x y z
N MET A 1 17.66 -20.00 -45.87
CA MET A 1 18.11 -18.78 -45.19
C MET A 1 16.90 -18.20 -44.49
N ASP A 2 16.84 -18.49 -43.20
CA ASP A 2 15.82 -18.13 -42.22
C ASP A 2 16.54 -17.25 -41.18
N GLN A 3 16.32 -15.94 -41.22
CA GLN A 3 16.92 -14.97 -40.27
C GLN A 3 16.02 -13.72 -40.05
N GLY A 4 14.70 -13.88 -40.14
CA GLY A 4 13.76 -12.74 -40.05
C GLY A 4 12.79 -12.78 -38.86
N SER A 5 12.41 -13.98 -38.41
CA SER A 5 11.44 -14.18 -37.33
C SER A 5 12.08 -14.28 -35.95
N ASP A 6 13.32 -14.74 -35.88
CA ASP A 6 14.00 -15.05 -34.61
C ASP A 6 14.44 -13.78 -33.87
N ALA A 7 14.97 -12.78 -34.58
CA ALA A 7 15.41 -11.52 -33.97
C ALA A 7 14.27 -10.73 -33.31
N ARG A 8 13.03 -10.83 -33.84
CA ARG A 8 11.85 -10.15 -33.29
C ARG A 8 11.27 -10.88 -32.07
N GLN A 9 11.55 -12.18 -31.94
CA GLN A 9 11.21 -13.01 -30.78
C GLN A 9 12.25 -12.83 -29.67
N VAL A 10 13.55 -12.88 -30.01
CA VAL A 10 14.66 -12.71 -29.06
C VAL A 10 14.67 -11.33 -28.41
N SER A 11 14.33 -10.26 -29.15
CA SER A 11 14.17 -8.91 -28.59
C SER A 11 13.06 -8.82 -27.51
N ARG A 12 12.07 -9.73 -27.50
CA ARG A 12 11.05 -9.83 -26.44
C ARG A 12 11.54 -10.59 -25.21
N TYR A 13 12.58 -11.42 -25.34
CA TYR A 13 13.15 -12.22 -24.26
C TYR A 13 14.31 -11.51 -23.53
N GLU A 14 15.10 -10.69 -24.21
CA GLU A 14 16.26 -9.99 -23.61
C GLU A 14 15.89 -8.89 -22.62
N ASN A 15 14.65 -8.39 -22.68
CA ASN A 15 14.16 -7.32 -21.82
C ASN A 15 13.05 -7.81 -20.90
N ASN A 16 13.23 -8.99 -20.29
CA ASN A 16 12.33 -9.77 -19.43
C ASN A 16 11.62 -9.01 -18.27
N ARG A 17 10.83 -7.99 -18.62
CA ARG A 17 9.73 -7.42 -17.87
C ARG A 17 8.58 -7.37 -18.85
N VAL A 18 7.91 -8.50 -19.03
CA VAL A 18 6.57 -8.49 -19.61
C VAL A 18 5.76 -7.57 -18.71
N ALA A 19 5.46 -6.37 -19.20
CA ALA A 19 4.63 -5.43 -18.46
C ALA A 19 3.28 -6.11 -18.20
N PRO A 20 2.76 -6.06 -16.96
CA PRO A 20 1.46 -6.60 -16.67
C PRO A 20 0.41 -5.97 -17.59
N GLY A 21 -0.55 -6.77 -18.07
CA GLY A 21 -1.72 -6.23 -18.76
C GLY A 21 -2.50 -5.27 -17.83
N LEU A 22 -3.31 -4.39 -18.41
CA LEU A 22 -4.05 -3.36 -17.66
C LEU A 22 -4.88 -3.96 -16.51
N ASP A 23 -5.56 -5.08 -16.72
CA ASP A 23 -6.35 -5.75 -15.69
C ASP A 23 -5.49 -6.25 -14.52
N ALA A 24 -4.29 -6.76 -14.81
CA ALA A 24 -3.36 -7.19 -13.77
C ALA A 24 -2.84 -5.98 -12.98
N LEU A 25 -2.54 -4.87 -13.68
CA LEU A 25 -2.10 -3.63 -13.05
C LEU A 25 -3.19 -3.02 -12.14
N ILE A 26 -4.46 -3.03 -12.57
CA ILE A 26 -5.60 -2.61 -11.74
C ILE A 26 -5.75 -3.49 -10.50
N ARG A 27 -5.61 -4.81 -10.63
CA ARG A 27 -5.67 -5.73 -9.48
C ARG A 27 -4.54 -5.48 -8.49
N ILE A 28 -3.32 -5.23 -8.98
CA ILE A 28 -2.18 -4.88 -8.13
C ILE A 28 -2.48 -3.57 -7.38
N ALA A 29 -2.93 -2.54 -8.09
CA ALA A 29 -3.34 -1.26 -7.49
C ALA A 29 -4.40 -1.44 -6.40
N GLN A 30 -5.41 -2.29 -6.63
CA GLN A 30 -6.46 -2.60 -5.65
C GLN A 30 -5.92 -3.35 -4.42
N VAL A 31 -5.09 -4.38 -4.63
CA VAL A 31 -4.51 -5.19 -3.54
C VAL A 31 -3.62 -4.34 -2.64
N PHE A 32 -2.82 -3.45 -3.22
CA PHE A 32 -1.92 -2.57 -2.47
C PHE A 32 -2.54 -1.23 -2.07
N ASN A 33 -3.85 -1.04 -2.34
CA ASN A 33 -4.59 0.20 -2.18
C ASN A 33 -3.75 1.42 -2.61
N THR A 34 -3.28 1.41 -3.85
CA THR A 34 -2.47 2.49 -4.42
C THR A 34 -2.98 2.83 -5.82
N THR A 35 -2.71 4.05 -6.28
CA THR A 35 -3.08 4.47 -7.63
C THR A 35 -2.20 3.79 -8.69
N VAL A 36 -2.73 3.64 -9.91
CA VAL A 36 -2.03 2.96 -11.02
C VAL A 36 -0.80 3.75 -11.50
N ASP A 37 -0.87 5.08 -11.47
CA ASP A 37 0.26 5.96 -11.80
C ASP A 37 1.47 5.74 -10.88
N TYR A 38 1.24 5.49 -9.58
CA TYR A 38 2.29 5.13 -8.62
C TYR A 38 3.07 3.86 -9.01
N LEU A 39 2.43 2.92 -9.72
CA LEU A 39 3.07 1.68 -10.14
C LEU A 39 3.88 1.82 -11.44
N LEU A 40 3.67 2.90 -12.19
CA LEU A 40 4.21 3.10 -13.54
C LEU A 40 5.21 4.24 -13.65
N ILE A 41 5.18 5.18 -12.69
CA ILE A 41 5.98 6.40 -12.73
C ILE A 41 6.86 6.41 -11.48
N ASP A 42 8.18 6.39 -11.68
CA ASP A 42 9.16 6.24 -10.59
C ASP A 42 9.00 7.30 -9.48
N ASP A 43 8.67 8.54 -9.84
CA ASP A 43 8.52 9.66 -8.90
C ASP A 43 7.05 10.02 -8.58
N ALA A 44 6.09 9.17 -8.91
CA ALA A 44 4.70 9.42 -8.52
C ALA A 44 4.54 9.29 -7.00
N GLN A 45 3.77 10.21 -6.41
CA GLN A 45 3.44 10.13 -5.00
C GLN A 45 2.53 8.93 -4.73
N ARG A 46 2.87 8.11 -3.72
CA ARG A 46 1.98 7.06 -3.26
C ARG A 46 0.69 7.67 -2.70
N ARG A 47 -0.44 7.32 -3.32
CA ARG A 47 -1.77 7.77 -2.90
C ARG A 47 -2.71 6.58 -2.81
N PRO A 48 -3.59 6.53 -1.81
CA PRO A 48 -4.55 5.45 -1.71
C PRO A 48 -5.51 5.47 -2.90
N LEU A 49 -5.83 4.28 -3.43
CA LEU A 49 -6.78 4.14 -4.56
C LEU A 49 -8.19 4.54 -4.13
N THR A 50 -8.55 4.26 -2.88
CA THR A 50 -9.85 4.56 -2.29
C THR A 50 -9.70 5.69 -1.27
N ALA A 51 -10.66 6.63 -1.27
CA ALA A 51 -10.72 7.65 -0.24
C ALA A 51 -10.85 7.02 1.15
N PRO A 52 -10.28 7.63 2.20
CA PRO A 52 -10.43 7.14 3.57
C PRO A 52 -11.92 6.99 3.92
N SER A 53 -12.34 5.79 4.30
CA SER A 53 -13.72 5.50 4.71
C SER A 53 -14.08 6.10 6.08
N SER A 54 -13.06 6.51 6.83
CA SER A 54 -13.21 7.14 8.14
C SER A 54 -12.14 8.21 8.37
N HIS A 55 -12.40 9.12 9.32
CA HIS A 55 -11.41 10.07 9.80
C HIS A 55 -10.16 9.38 10.38
N LEU A 56 -10.30 8.16 10.91
CA LEU A 56 -9.16 7.38 11.41
C LEU A 56 -8.26 6.95 10.27
N ASP A 57 -8.84 6.45 9.18
CA ASP A 57 -8.08 6.03 7.99
C ASP A 57 -7.28 7.19 7.38
N ALA A 58 -7.83 8.40 7.39
CA ALA A 58 -7.12 9.60 6.94
C ALA A 58 -5.92 9.93 7.82
N ARG A 59 -6.05 9.75 9.15
CA ARG A 59 -4.99 10.02 10.13
C ARG A 59 -3.91 8.94 10.14
N LEU A 60 -4.23 7.70 9.77
CA LEU A 60 -3.24 6.63 9.66
C LEU A 60 -2.14 6.95 8.64
N ALA A 61 -2.49 7.64 7.54
CA ALA A 61 -1.50 8.09 6.56
C ALA A 61 -0.51 9.13 7.13
N ASP A 62 -0.96 9.97 8.06
CA ASP A 62 -0.10 10.96 8.72
C ASP A 62 0.92 10.29 9.67
N LEU A 63 0.65 9.07 10.15
CA LEU A 63 1.53 8.37 11.08
C LEU A 63 2.89 7.99 10.47
N ASP A 64 2.96 7.83 9.15
CA ASP A 64 4.22 7.52 8.45
C ASP A 64 5.19 8.70 8.48
N GLN A 65 4.70 9.92 8.72
CA GLN A 65 5.51 11.13 8.81
C GLN A 65 6.02 11.42 10.23
N LEU A 66 5.61 10.62 11.23
CA LEU A 66 6.01 10.82 12.62
C LEU A 66 7.44 10.37 12.86
N THR A 67 8.15 11.15 13.68
CA THR A 67 9.43 10.76 14.28
C THR A 67 9.26 9.54 15.18
N ASP A 68 10.37 8.88 15.51
CA ASP A 68 10.35 7.71 16.40
C ASP A 68 9.77 8.03 17.78
N ASP A 69 10.06 9.21 18.33
CA ASP A 69 9.53 9.66 19.63
C ASP A 69 8.02 9.92 19.58
N GLU A 70 7.53 10.54 18.51
CA GLU A 70 6.10 10.77 18.29
C GLU A 70 5.35 9.45 18.07
N ARG A 71 5.95 8.53 17.31
CA ARG A 71 5.42 7.18 17.08
C ARG A 71 5.37 6.35 18.37
N ALA A 72 6.38 6.46 19.23
CA ALA A 72 6.37 5.81 20.53
C ALA A 72 5.24 6.37 21.41
N THR A 73 5.05 7.69 21.38
CA THR A 73 4.00 8.37 22.15
C THR A 73 2.60 7.93 21.72
N ILE A 74 2.31 7.91 20.41
CA ILE A 74 0.99 7.50 19.91
C ILE A 74 0.71 6.03 20.21
N THR A 75 1.72 5.16 20.10
CA THR A 75 1.59 3.72 20.38
C THR A 75 1.21 3.49 21.84
N ASN A 76 1.90 4.15 22.78
CA ASN A 76 1.60 4.06 24.20
C ASN A 76 0.18 4.53 24.54
N LEU A 77 -0.30 5.59 23.87
CA LEU A 77 -1.66 6.10 24.07
C LEU A 77 -2.71 5.07 23.60
N ILE A 78 -2.49 4.48 22.42
CA ILE A 78 -3.37 3.43 21.88
C ILE A 78 -3.39 2.24 22.82
N ASP A 79 -2.23 1.76 23.29
CA ASP A 79 -2.13 0.62 24.20
C ASP A 79 -2.86 0.88 25.52
N ALA A 80 -2.73 2.08 26.09
CA ALA A 80 -3.46 2.47 27.30
C ALA A 80 -4.98 2.43 27.10
N LEU A 81 -5.48 2.96 25.96
CA LEU A 81 -6.90 2.95 25.64
C LEU A 81 -7.44 1.54 25.41
N VAL A 82 -6.71 0.70 24.66
CA VAL A 82 -7.07 -0.70 24.41
C VAL A 82 -7.09 -1.49 25.70
N THR A 83 -6.08 -1.31 26.56
CA THR A 83 -6.00 -1.97 27.86
C THR A 83 -7.18 -1.57 28.74
N LYS A 84 -7.51 -0.27 28.81
CA LYS A 84 -8.67 0.22 29.56
C LYS A 84 -9.98 -0.36 29.03
N ALA A 85 -10.15 -0.46 27.72
CA ALA A 85 -11.33 -1.06 27.11
C ALA A 85 -11.47 -2.55 27.45
N LYS A 86 -10.37 -3.32 27.35
CA LYS A 86 -10.32 -4.74 27.75
C LYS A 86 -10.65 -4.92 29.22
N LEU A 87 -10.10 -4.08 30.09
CA LEU A 87 -10.38 -4.12 31.53
C LEU A 87 -11.86 -3.89 31.82
N ARG A 88 -12.51 -2.91 31.18
CA ARG A 88 -13.96 -2.67 31.34
C ARG A 88 -14.81 -3.88 30.97
N LEU A 89 -14.45 -4.60 29.90
CA LEU A 89 -15.14 -5.82 29.48
C LEU A 89 -15.00 -6.94 30.51
N ILE A 90 -13.84 -7.05 31.15
CA ILE A 90 -13.57 -8.08 32.18
C ILE A 90 -14.23 -7.73 33.51
N THR A 91 -14.30 -6.45 33.88
CA THR A 91 -14.84 -6.00 35.18
C THR A 91 -16.36 -5.81 35.18
N GLY A 92 -17.05 -5.99 34.04
CA GLY A 92 -18.52 -5.90 33.94
C GLY A 92 -19.12 -4.51 34.20
N ALA A 93 -18.29 -3.47 34.31
CA ALA A 93 -18.73 -2.10 34.53
C ALA A 93 -19.01 -1.42 33.18
N GLY A 94 -20.23 -1.61 32.68
CA GLY A 94 -20.88 -0.83 31.64
C GLY A 94 -21.87 0.15 32.24
#